data_AF-A0A9E6RVT1-F1
#
_entry.id   AF-A0A9E6RVT1-F1
#
_cell.length_a   1.000
_cell.length_b   1.000
_cell.length_c   1.000
_cell.angle_alpha   90.00
_cell.angle_beta   90.00
_cell.angle_gamma   90.00
#
_symmetry.space_group_name_H-M   'P 1'
#
loop_
_entity.id
_entity.type
_entity.pdbx_description
1 polymer ?
#
loop_
_entity_poly.entity_id
_entity_poly.type
_entity_poly.pdbx_seq_one_letter_code
_entity_poly.pdbx_strand_id
1 'polypeptide(L)'
;MLKITSQLEKSSLLKDNYEFLRKTKMITSISMQMQKVQTNQYYHKFVAFEDEKIRLDKLRKKSKLIIEIRNYLSLPDDWDGYQGVAPQSKTIEETIFFVKNIPDSISLPKPMVSGTGIVGLFWENDNVYAEVCFEGDGTFWYYGTDSDLEIGEESVSIQDTHELPKQLINLIKKI
;
A
#
# COMPACT_ATOMS: atom_id res chain seq x y z
N MET A 1 -25.95 24.39 -38.71
CA MET A 1 -25.47 25.63 -38.06
C MET A 1 -25.15 25.30 -36.61
N LEU A 2 -23.91 25.60 -36.19
CA LEU A 2 -23.38 25.77 -34.81
C LEU A 2 -23.35 24.58 -33.82
N LYS A 3 -22.12 24.08 -33.58
CA LYS A 3 -21.57 23.71 -32.25
C LYS A 3 -20.03 23.77 -32.30
N ILE A 4 -19.46 24.98 -32.20
CA ILE A 4 -18.04 25.21 -31.97
C ILE A 4 -17.94 26.18 -30.79
N THR A 5 -18.05 25.66 -29.57
CA THR A 5 -17.83 26.47 -28.36
C THR A 5 -17.11 25.71 -27.23
N SER A 6 -17.05 24.37 -27.24
CA SER A 6 -16.47 23.61 -26.13
C SER A 6 -14.94 23.48 -26.13
N GLN A 7 -14.26 23.70 -27.27
CA GLN A 7 -12.80 23.57 -27.35
C GLN A 7 -12.05 24.83 -26.91
N LEU A 8 -12.64 26.01 -27.11
CA LEU A 8 -12.03 27.28 -26.73
C LEU A 8 -11.97 27.45 -25.21
N GLU A 9 -13.03 27.06 -24.48
CA GLU A 9 -13.08 27.16 -23.02
C GLU A 9 -12.08 26.23 -22.31
N LYS A 10 -11.88 25.01 -22.82
CA LYS A 10 -10.85 24.10 -22.28
C LYS A 10 -9.43 24.64 -22.48
N SER A 11 -9.19 25.36 -23.58
CA SER A 11 -7.88 25.94 -23.89
C SER A 11 -7.52 27.13 -22.99
N SER A 12 -8.52 27.90 -22.52
CA SER A 12 -8.27 29.02 -21.61
C SER A 12 -7.96 28.51 -20.20
N LEU A 13 -8.72 27.54 -19.69
CA LEU A 13 -8.49 26.91 -18.39
C LEU A 13 -7.11 26.24 -18.28
N LEU A 14 -6.61 25.65 -19.38
CA LEU A 14 -5.26 25.09 -19.46
C LEU A 14 -4.16 26.15 -19.42
N LYS A 15 -4.38 27.32 -20.04
CA LYS A 15 -3.43 28.44 -19.99
C LYS A 15 -3.36 29.06 -18.60
N ASP A 16 -4.49 29.22 -17.94
CA ASP A 16 -4.57 29.84 -16.62
C ASP A 16 -3.88 28.98 -15.54
N ASN A 17 -4.02 27.65 -15.62
CA ASN A 17 -3.30 26.72 -14.76
C ASN A 17 -1.77 26.74 -14.98
N TYR A 18 -1.32 26.96 -16.22
CA TYR A 18 0.10 27.00 -16.53
C TYR A 18 0.78 28.28 -16.01
N GLU A 19 0.09 29.41 -16.10
CA GLU A 19 0.51 30.68 -15.49
C GLU A 19 0.62 30.58 -13.96
N PHE A 20 -0.33 29.89 -13.31
CA PHE A 20 -0.32 29.65 -11.86
C PHE A 20 0.89 28.81 -11.43
N LEU A 21 1.20 27.73 -12.15
CA LEU A 21 2.33 26.84 -11.85
C LEU A 21 3.69 27.50 -12.14
N ARG A 22 3.76 28.38 -13.15
CA ARG A 22 4.98 29.14 -13.47
C ARG A 22 5.29 30.20 -12.40
N LYS A 23 4.26 30.90 -11.90
CA LYS A 23 4.42 31.96 -10.89
C LYS A 23 4.80 31.43 -9.50
N THR A 24 4.47 30.18 -9.18
CA THR A 24 4.77 29.54 -7.88
C THR A 24 6.18 28.95 -7.77
N LYS A 25 7.09 29.21 -8.73
CA LYS A 25 8.50 28.75 -8.71
C LYS A 25 8.68 27.23 -8.49
N MET A 26 7.76 26.38 -8.97
CA MET A 26 7.90 24.92 -8.86
C MET A 26 8.64 24.25 -10.03
N ILE A 27 9.11 25.01 -11.03
CA ILE A 27 9.86 24.44 -12.16
C ILE A 27 11.16 25.21 -12.36
N THR A 28 12.20 24.81 -11.63
CA THR A 28 13.58 25.13 -11.97
C THR A 28 14.04 24.20 -13.09
N SER A 29 14.06 24.75 -14.30
CA SER A 29 14.96 24.43 -15.41
C SER A 29 15.11 22.96 -15.84
N ILE A 30 14.26 22.53 -16.78
CA ILE A 30 14.67 21.52 -17.77
C ILE A 30 14.88 22.25 -19.10
N SER A 31 16.13 22.31 -19.55
CA SER A 31 16.51 22.78 -20.88
C SER A 31 15.98 21.80 -21.94
N MET A 32 14.95 22.17 -22.67
CA MET A 32 14.41 21.40 -23.80
C MET A 32 15.06 21.88 -25.11
N GLN A 33 16.04 21.12 -25.63
CA GLN A 33 16.35 21.18 -27.06
C GLN A 33 15.30 20.35 -27.81
N MET A 34 14.40 21.05 -28.51
CA MET A 34 13.43 20.44 -29.42
C MET A 34 14.11 20.02 -30.73
N GLN A 35 14.33 18.74 -30.93
CA GLN A 35 14.39 18.14 -32.26
C GLN A 35 13.30 17.08 -32.41
N LYS A 36 12.64 17.11 -33.57
CA LYS A 36 11.50 16.30 -34.00
C LYS A 36 11.55 14.84 -33.51
N VAL A 37 10.76 14.50 -32.50
CA VAL A 37 10.34 13.12 -32.22
C VAL A 37 8.86 13.14 -31.83
N GLN A 38 7.97 13.34 -32.81
CA GLN A 38 6.55 13.55 -32.58
C GLN A 38 5.75 12.24 -32.34
N THR A 39 6.44 11.10 -32.21
CA THR A 39 5.82 9.81 -31.89
C THR A 39 6.09 9.36 -30.45
N ASN A 40 7.22 9.71 -29.82
CA ASN A 40 7.56 9.23 -28.47
C ASN A 40 6.88 9.99 -27.33
N GLN A 41 6.47 11.25 -27.55
CA GLN A 41 5.91 12.07 -26.48
C GLN A 41 4.50 11.62 -26.04
N TYR A 42 3.70 11.06 -26.97
CA TYR A 42 2.40 10.50 -26.65
C TYR A 42 2.51 9.17 -25.89
N TYR A 43 3.41 8.28 -26.32
CA TYR A 43 3.67 7.03 -25.60
C TYR A 43 4.21 7.28 -24.20
N HIS A 44 5.19 8.18 -24.04
CA HIS A 44 5.75 8.48 -22.72
C HIS A 44 4.72 9.12 -21.77
N LYS A 45 3.87 10.01 -22.29
CA LYS A 45 2.77 10.58 -21.52
C LYS A 45 1.74 9.51 -21.13
N PHE A 46 1.38 8.61 -22.04
CA PHE A 46 0.41 7.54 -21.78
C PHE A 46 0.93 6.54 -20.74
N VAL A 47 2.19 6.10 -20.87
CA VAL A 47 2.86 5.22 -19.88
C VAL A 47 2.92 5.88 -18.51
N ALA A 48 3.31 7.16 -18.43
CA ALA A 48 3.35 7.89 -17.16
C ALA A 48 1.97 8.04 -16.49
N PHE A 49 0.88 8.15 -17.27
CA PHE A 49 -0.49 8.18 -16.73
C PHE A 49 -1.01 6.81 -16.28
N GLU A 50 -0.64 5.73 -16.99
CA GLU A 50 -0.95 4.36 -16.55
C GLU A 50 -0.24 4.03 -15.24
N ASP A 51 1.04 4.40 -15.14
CA ASP A 51 1.83 4.26 -13.91
C ASP A 51 1.22 5.06 -12.75
N GLU A 52 0.73 6.27 -13.00
CA GLU A 52 0.06 7.07 -11.97
C GLU A 52 -1.27 6.45 -11.52
N LYS A 53 -2.10 5.96 -12.45
CA LYS A 53 -3.37 5.30 -12.11
C LYS A 53 -3.13 4.02 -11.30
N ILE A 54 -2.15 3.21 -11.68
CA ILE A 54 -1.76 1.98 -10.96
C ILE A 54 -1.29 2.34 -9.55
N ARG A 55 -0.41 3.34 -9.43
CA ARG A 55 0.08 3.84 -8.13
C ARG A 55 -1.06 4.33 -7.25
N LEU A 56 -2.00 5.11 -7.80
CA LEU A 56 -3.16 5.61 -7.06
C LEU A 56 -4.11 4.48 -6.61
N ASP A 57 -4.30 3.44 -7.43
CA ASP A 57 -5.09 2.27 -7.04
C ASP A 57 -4.43 1.50 -5.89
N LYS A 58 -3.12 1.26 -5.96
CA LYS A 58 -2.34 0.64 -4.87
C LYS A 58 -2.47 1.45 -3.57
N LEU A 59 -2.29 2.78 -3.64
CA LEU A 59 -2.45 3.66 -2.48
C LEU A 59 -3.85 3.58 -1.89
N ARG A 60 -4.90 3.57 -2.73
CA ARG A 60 -6.29 3.43 -2.25
C ARG A 60 -6.52 2.10 -1.54
N LYS A 61 -6.03 0.99 -2.10
CA LYS A 61 -6.14 -0.33 -1.46
C LYS A 61 -5.42 -0.36 -0.12
N LYS A 62 -4.21 0.17 -0.05
CA LYS A 62 -3.42 0.28 1.19
C LYS A 62 -4.10 1.18 2.23
N SER A 63 -4.71 2.30 1.81
CA SER A 63 -5.50 3.14 2.72
C SER A 63 -6.73 2.41 3.27
N LYS A 64 -7.43 1.62 2.45
CA LYS A 64 -8.57 0.82 2.90
C LYS A 64 -8.14 -0.23 3.94
N LEU A 65 -7.06 -0.95 3.68
CA LEU A 65 -6.48 -1.91 4.61
C LEU A 65 -6.13 -1.26 5.96
N ILE A 66 -5.49 -0.09 5.94
CA ILE A 66 -5.17 0.66 7.17
C ILE A 66 -6.45 1.08 7.94
N ILE A 67 -7.51 1.49 7.24
CA ILE A 67 -8.78 1.84 7.86
C ILE A 67 -9.43 0.61 8.50
N GLU A 68 -9.42 -0.53 7.80
CA GLU A 68 -9.93 -1.80 8.31
C GLU A 68 -9.23 -2.22 9.60
N ILE A 69 -7.89 -2.20 9.61
CA ILE A 69 -7.10 -2.50 10.80
C ILE A 69 -7.46 -1.56 11.95
N ARG A 70 -7.57 -0.25 11.71
CA ARG A 70 -7.96 0.72 12.76
C ARG A 70 -9.35 0.45 13.34
N ASN A 71 -10.28 -0.05 12.54
CA ASN A 71 -11.64 -0.33 13.02
C ASN A 71 -11.66 -1.47 14.06
N TYR A 72 -10.63 -2.31 14.14
CA TYR A 72 -10.55 -3.33 15.18
C TYR A 72 -10.50 -2.75 16.60
N LEU A 73 -10.06 -1.50 16.78
CA LEU A 73 -10.13 -0.80 18.07
C LEU A 73 -11.56 -0.61 18.59
N SER A 74 -12.56 -0.70 17.71
CA SER A 74 -13.97 -0.51 18.03
C SER A 74 -14.73 -1.84 18.15
N LEU A 75 -14.03 -2.98 18.15
CA LEU A 75 -14.67 -4.26 18.39
C LEU A 75 -15.30 -4.27 19.79
N PRO A 76 -16.55 -4.72 19.93
CA PRO A 76 -17.17 -4.86 21.23
C PRO A 76 -16.50 -5.99 22.03
N ASP A 77 -16.73 -6.01 23.34
CA ASP A 77 -16.40 -7.17 24.16
C ASP A 77 -17.13 -8.41 23.64
N ASP A 78 -16.45 -9.56 23.65
CA ASP A 78 -16.98 -10.85 23.18
C ASP A 78 -17.41 -10.83 21.70
N TRP A 79 -16.72 -10.05 20.86
CA TRP A 79 -17.05 -9.88 19.43
C TRP A 79 -17.03 -11.20 18.63
N ASP A 80 -16.29 -12.20 19.10
CA ASP A 80 -16.15 -13.53 18.49
C ASP A 80 -17.04 -14.60 19.15
N GLY A 81 -17.74 -14.29 20.24
CA GLY A 81 -18.53 -15.24 21.04
C GLY A 81 -17.71 -16.16 21.95
N TYR A 82 -16.40 -15.90 22.08
CA TYR A 82 -15.45 -16.67 22.90
C TYR A 82 -14.60 -15.77 23.80
N GLN A 83 -15.22 -14.74 24.37
CA GLN A 83 -14.60 -13.71 25.22
C GLN A 83 -13.57 -12.84 24.47
N GLY A 84 -13.78 -12.64 23.17
CA GLY A 84 -12.93 -11.82 22.33
C GLY A 84 -12.69 -10.42 22.88
N VAL A 85 -11.42 -10.01 22.86
CA VAL A 85 -10.96 -8.71 23.33
C VAL A 85 -10.52 -7.88 22.12
N ALA A 86 -10.90 -6.59 22.11
CA ALA A 86 -10.42 -5.67 21.10
C ALA A 86 -8.88 -5.49 21.20
N PRO A 87 -8.17 -5.35 20.07
CA PRO A 87 -6.74 -5.06 20.07
C PRO A 87 -6.37 -3.79 20.83
N GLN A 88 -5.16 -3.77 21.37
CA GLN A 88 -4.59 -2.57 21.96
C GLN A 88 -4.11 -1.60 20.87
N SER A 89 -4.07 -0.29 21.18
CA SER A 89 -3.57 0.75 20.24
C SER A 89 -2.16 0.44 19.73
N LYS A 90 -1.29 -0.12 20.58
CA LYS A 90 0.08 -0.47 20.20
C LYS A 90 0.12 -1.55 19.11
N THR A 91 -0.62 -2.64 19.29
CA THR A 91 -0.75 -3.71 18.29
C THR A 91 -1.23 -3.16 16.95
N ILE A 92 -2.19 -2.24 16.97
CA ILE A 92 -2.74 -1.58 15.78
C ILE A 92 -1.68 -0.70 15.10
N GLU A 93 -0.94 0.07 15.89
CA GLU A 93 0.12 0.95 15.40
C GLU A 93 1.28 0.16 14.76
N GLU A 94 1.71 -0.93 15.37
CA GLU A 94 2.73 -1.85 14.87
C GLU A 94 2.30 -2.51 13.55
N THR A 95 1.06 -3.02 13.51
CA THR A 95 0.49 -3.59 12.28
C THR A 95 0.48 -2.57 11.15
N ILE A 96 0.00 -1.35 11.43
CA ILE A 96 -0.05 -0.27 10.43
C ILE A 96 1.36 0.16 10.00
N PHE A 97 2.34 0.16 10.91
CA PHE A 97 3.73 0.43 10.58
C PHE A 97 4.23 -0.57 9.53
N PHE A 98 3.97 -1.86 9.69
CA PHE A 98 4.35 -2.86 8.69
C PHE A 98 3.58 -2.67 7.38
N VAL A 99 2.26 -2.48 7.42
CA VAL A 99 1.47 -2.24 6.20
C VAL A 99 2.02 -1.06 5.38
N LYS A 100 2.44 0.03 6.05
CA LYS A 100 3.06 1.19 5.42
C LYS A 100 4.38 0.87 4.72
N ASN A 101 5.14 -0.11 5.21
CA ASN A 101 6.45 -0.49 4.71
C ASN A 101 6.45 -1.75 3.81
N ILE A 102 5.31 -2.39 3.59
CA ILE A 102 5.19 -3.49 2.62
C ILE A 102 5.70 -3.05 1.24
N PRO A 103 6.67 -3.78 0.65
CA PRO A 103 7.18 -3.48 -0.68
C PRO A 103 6.09 -3.59 -1.76
N ASP A 104 6.09 -2.67 -2.72
CA ASP A 104 5.15 -2.68 -3.86
C ASP A 104 5.28 -3.92 -4.77
N SER A 105 6.34 -4.71 -4.58
CA SER A 105 6.64 -5.95 -5.30
C SER A 105 5.90 -7.19 -4.77
N ILE A 106 5.20 -7.09 -3.64
CA ILE A 106 4.36 -8.17 -3.10
C ILE A 106 2.91 -7.70 -2.99
N SER A 107 1.99 -8.66 -2.95
CA SER A 107 0.56 -8.39 -2.75
C SER A 107 0.31 -7.81 -1.35
N LEU A 108 -0.79 -7.05 -1.21
CA LEU A 108 -1.23 -6.60 0.11
C LEU A 108 -1.82 -7.80 0.88
N PRO A 109 -1.58 -7.89 2.20
CA PRO A 109 -2.12 -8.95 3.02
C PRO A 109 -3.62 -8.77 3.24
N LYS A 110 -4.25 -9.86 3.67
CA LYS A 110 -5.54 -9.83 4.36
C LYS A 110 -5.28 -9.60 5.86
N PRO A 111 -5.99 -8.67 6.52
CA PRO A 111 -5.87 -8.48 7.96
C PRO A 111 -6.70 -9.52 8.71
N MET A 112 -6.29 -9.84 9.93
CA MET A 112 -7.06 -10.65 10.87
C MET A 112 -6.87 -10.17 12.30
N VAL A 113 -7.81 -10.53 13.17
CA VAL A 113 -7.73 -10.27 14.61
C VAL A 113 -8.10 -11.55 15.34
N SER A 114 -7.31 -11.89 16.34
CA SER A 114 -7.56 -13.04 17.21
C SER A 114 -8.43 -12.65 18.41
N GLY A 115 -9.02 -13.63 19.10
CA GLY A 115 -9.80 -13.40 20.31
C GLY A 115 -8.99 -12.76 21.46
N THR A 116 -7.66 -12.85 21.44
CA THR A 116 -6.78 -12.21 22.44
C THR A 116 -6.45 -10.76 22.11
N GLY A 117 -6.90 -10.24 20.96
CA GLY A 117 -6.59 -8.88 20.50
C GLY A 117 -5.26 -8.77 19.74
N ILE A 118 -4.57 -9.87 19.46
CA ILE A 118 -3.44 -9.89 18.51
C ILE A 118 -3.97 -9.64 17.11
N VAL A 119 -3.30 -8.75 16.37
CA VAL A 119 -3.62 -8.44 14.98
C VAL A 119 -2.60 -9.12 14.07
N GLY A 120 -3.11 -9.83 13.07
CA GLY A 120 -2.32 -10.53 12.08
C GLY A 120 -2.49 -9.96 10.67
N LEU A 121 -1.50 -10.20 9.84
CA LEU A 121 -1.52 -9.98 8.40
C LEU A 121 -1.14 -11.29 7.74
N PHE A 122 -1.94 -11.78 6.81
CA PHE A 122 -1.65 -13.04 6.13
C PHE A 122 -1.79 -12.93 4.61
N TRP A 123 -1.09 -13.83 3.93
CA TRP A 123 -1.12 -14.06 2.50
C TRP A 123 -1.34 -15.55 2.26
N GLU A 124 -2.19 -15.88 1.31
CA GLU A 124 -2.44 -17.26 0.96
C GLU A 124 -2.80 -17.41 -0.52
N ASN A 125 -2.42 -18.56 -1.08
CA ASN A 125 -3.02 -19.16 -2.27
C ASN A 125 -3.10 -20.68 -2.07
N ASP A 126 -3.42 -21.44 -3.12
CA ASP A 126 -3.61 -22.90 -3.03
C ASP A 126 -2.38 -23.66 -2.50
N ASN A 127 -1.17 -23.11 -2.58
CA ASN A 127 0.08 -23.82 -2.25
C ASN A 127 0.98 -23.08 -1.24
N VAL A 128 0.63 -21.86 -0.86
CA VAL A 128 1.48 -20.99 -0.03
C VAL A 128 0.64 -20.33 1.04
N TYR A 129 1.15 -20.34 2.26
CA TYR A 129 0.61 -19.57 3.38
C TYR A 129 1.75 -18.78 4.04
N ALA A 130 1.47 -17.54 4.41
CA ALA A 130 2.38 -16.71 5.17
C ALA A 130 1.59 -15.80 6.09
N GLU A 131 2.04 -15.60 7.32
CA GLU A 131 1.43 -14.70 8.28
C GLU A 131 2.48 -13.97 9.13
N VAL A 132 2.09 -12.81 9.64
CA VAL A 132 2.81 -12.04 10.64
C VAL A 132 1.82 -11.49 11.65
N CYS A 133 2.11 -11.62 12.94
CA CYS A 133 1.22 -11.27 14.02
C CYS A 133 1.92 -10.38 15.05
N PHE A 134 1.26 -9.31 15.45
CA PHE A 134 1.84 -8.23 16.27
C PHE A 134 1.33 -8.31 17.71
N GLU A 135 2.25 -8.28 18.66
CA GLU A 135 1.93 -8.48 20.09
C GLU A 135 1.57 -7.16 20.80
N GLY A 136 1.96 -6.00 20.26
CA GLY A 136 1.75 -4.70 20.92
C GLY A 136 2.82 -4.34 21.95
N ASP A 137 3.89 -5.13 22.04
CA ASP A 137 5.02 -4.93 22.94
C ASP A 137 6.34 -4.55 22.22
N GLY A 138 6.25 -4.24 20.92
CA GLY A 138 7.39 -4.01 20.05
C GLY A 138 7.93 -5.27 19.39
N THR A 139 7.26 -6.41 19.54
CA THR A 139 7.61 -7.67 18.87
C THR A 139 6.50 -8.19 17.96
N PHE A 140 6.89 -9.06 17.04
CA PHE A 140 5.99 -9.84 16.21
C PHE A 140 6.53 -11.26 16.06
N TRP A 141 5.65 -12.17 15.70
CA TRP A 141 6.04 -13.49 15.19
C TRP A 141 5.56 -13.66 13.76
N TYR A 142 6.19 -14.58 13.05
CA TYR A 142 5.77 -14.91 11.70
C TYR A 142 5.87 -16.40 11.44
N TYR A 143 5.04 -16.85 10.52
CA TYR A 143 5.03 -18.21 10.03
C TYR A 143 4.81 -18.20 8.52
N GLY A 144 5.38 -19.17 7.82
CA GLY A 144 5.09 -19.35 6.41
C GLY A 144 5.50 -20.72 5.91
N THR A 145 4.70 -21.26 4.99
CA THR A 145 4.93 -22.58 4.41
C THR A 145 4.49 -22.65 2.95
N ASP A 146 5.16 -23.51 2.19
CA ASP A 146 4.71 -24.04 0.91
C ASP A 146 4.93 -25.57 0.84
N SER A 147 4.84 -26.17 -0.35
CA SER A 147 5.03 -27.62 -0.52
C SER A 147 6.42 -28.14 -0.14
N ASP A 148 7.45 -27.29 -0.13
CA ASP A 148 8.85 -27.69 0.02
C ASP A 148 9.51 -27.09 1.28
N LEU A 149 8.93 -26.04 1.85
CA LEU A 149 9.55 -25.21 2.88
C LEU A 149 8.56 -24.83 3.99
N GLU A 150 9.10 -24.73 5.19
CA GLU A 150 8.46 -24.13 6.36
C GLU A 150 9.47 -23.19 7.03
N ILE A 151 9.04 -21.97 7.36
CA ILE A 151 9.83 -20.92 8.02
C ILE A 151 8.99 -20.26 9.10
N GLY A 152 9.65 -19.77 10.16
CA GLY A 152 8.97 -19.02 11.20
C GLY A 152 9.93 -18.57 12.29
N GLU A 153 9.52 -17.57 13.06
CA GLU A 153 10.18 -17.10 14.28
C GLU A 153 9.12 -16.59 15.25
N GLU A 154 9.30 -16.88 16.54
CA GLU A 154 8.29 -16.62 17.58
C GLU A 154 8.42 -15.25 18.26
N SER A 155 9.55 -14.56 18.14
CA SER A 155 9.73 -13.24 18.75
C SER A 155 10.80 -12.43 18.03
N VAL A 156 10.34 -11.56 17.13
CA VAL A 156 11.17 -10.66 16.32
C VAL A 156 10.92 -9.24 16.77
N SER A 157 11.99 -8.53 17.12
CA SER A 157 11.95 -7.12 17.51
C SER A 157 11.70 -6.22 16.29
N ILE A 158 10.66 -5.38 16.36
CA ILE A 158 10.33 -4.37 15.34
C ILE A 158 11.41 -3.28 15.27
N GLN A 159 12.11 -3.03 16.39
CA GLN A 159 13.18 -2.04 16.45
C GLN A 159 14.43 -2.50 15.69
N ASP A 160 14.71 -3.80 15.71
CA ASP A 160 15.85 -4.39 15.01
C ASP A 160 15.52 -4.68 13.54
N THR A 161 14.26 -5.01 13.27
CA THR A 161 13.79 -5.46 11.96
C THR A 161 12.64 -4.54 11.49
N HIS A 162 12.99 -3.49 10.75
CA HIS A 162 12.05 -2.48 10.24
C HIS A 162 11.25 -2.93 8.98
N GLU A 163 11.48 -4.15 8.50
CA GLU A 163 10.87 -4.72 7.31
C GLU A 163 10.54 -6.20 7.53
N LEU A 164 9.71 -6.79 6.67
CA LEU A 164 9.46 -8.24 6.76
C LEU A 164 10.76 -9.02 6.47
N PRO A 165 10.99 -10.16 7.16
CA PRO A 165 12.13 -11.02 6.88
C PRO A 165 12.21 -11.41 5.40
N LYS A 166 13.42 -11.39 4.83
CA LYS A 166 13.63 -11.66 3.39
C LYS A 166 13.09 -13.02 2.94
N GLN A 167 13.21 -14.04 3.79
CA GLN A 167 12.67 -15.37 3.50
C GLN A 167 11.14 -15.35 3.39
N LEU A 168 10.46 -14.62 4.29
CA LEU A 168 9.02 -14.43 4.25
C LEU A 168 8.59 -13.65 2.99
N ILE A 169 9.31 -12.57 2.64
CA ILE A 169 9.05 -11.82 1.39
C ILE A 169 9.19 -12.73 0.17
N ASN A 170 10.23 -13.57 0.12
CA ASN A 170 10.45 -14.49 -1.00
C ASN A 170 9.35 -15.55 -1.10
N LEU A 171 8.81 -16.01 0.02
CA LEU A 171 7.67 -16.91 0.06
C LEU A 171 6.40 -16.21 -0.48
N ILE A 172 6.10 -15.01 0.01
CA ILE A 172 4.92 -14.22 -0.42
C ILE A 172 4.97 -13.91 -1.93
N LYS A 173 6.16 -13.74 -2.52
CA LYS A 173 6.30 -13.52 -3.98
C LYS A 173 5.83 -14.69 -4.85
N LYS A 174 5.62 -15.88 -4.26
CA LYS A 174 5.06 -17.05 -4.97
C LYS A 174 3.53 -16.99 -5.07
N ILE A 175 2.89 -16.01 -4.43
CA ILE A 175 1.45 -15.74 -4.46
C ILE A 175 1.10 -14.79 -5.60
#